data_AF-W1XXE4-F1
#
_entry.id   AF-W1XXE4-F1
#
_cell.length_a   1.000
_cell.length_b   1.000
_cell.length_c   1.000
_cell.angle_alpha   90.00
_cell.angle_beta   90.00
_cell.angle_gamma   90.00
#
_symmetry.space_group_name_H-M   'P 1'
#
loop_
_entity.id
_entity.type
_entity.pdbx_description
1 polymer ?
#
loop_
_entity_poly.entity_id
_entity_poly.type
_entity_poly.pdbx_seq_one_letter_code
_entity_poly.pdbx_strand_id
1 'polypeptide(L)' 'ELPQQMFMGIAMHLAIPEDKSKRVYWAKRFYDVLSSLKATMATPTMSNARKPFYQLSSCFIDTVEDSLEGIYKSLDNF' A
#
# COMPACT_ATOMS: atom_id res chain seq x y z
N GLU A 1 17.95 0.54 -6.50
CA GLU A 1 17.80 1.66 -5.56
C GLU A 1 18.57 1.41 -4.29
N LEU A 2 19.04 2.48 -3.65
CA LEU A 2 19.58 2.44 -2.29
C LEU A 2 18.44 2.31 -1.24
N PRO A 3 18.70 1.76 -0.04
CA PRO A 3 17.68 1.61 0.99
C PRO A 3 16.96 2.92 1.38
N GLN A 4 17.70 4.02 1.47
CA GLN A 4 17.11 5.33 1.80
C GLN A 4 16.22 5.88 0.68
N GLN A 5 16.59 5.63 -0.58
CA GLN A 5 15.74 5.97 -1.74
C GLN A 5 14.46 5.14 -1.73
N MET A 6 14.57 3.85 -1.36
CA MET A 6 13.40 2.98 -1.20
C MET A 6 12.43 3.52 -0.16
N PHE A 7 12.89 3.84 1.05
CA PHE A 7 12.03 4.39 2.10
C PHE A 7 11.41 5.73 1.70
N MET A 8 12.19 6.63 1.06
CA MET A 8 11.67 7.91 0.61
C MET A 8 10.61 7.74 -0.49
N GLY A 9 10.84 6.85 -1.46
CA GLY A 9 9.87 6.59 -2.52
C GLY A 9 8.56 6.02 -1.99
N ILE A 10 8.62 5.09 -1.03
CA ILE A 10 7.42 4.56 -0.36
C ILE A 10 6.71 5.67 0.42
N ALA A 11 7.45 6.46 1.19
CA ALA A 11 6.91 7.56 1.99
C ALA A 11 6.20 8.62 1.13
N MET A 12 6.81 9.02 0.01
CA MET A 12 6.21 9.95 -0.94
C MET A 12 4.94 9.38 -1.57
N HIS A 13 4.93 8.09 -1.88
CA HIS A 13 3.76 7.42 -2.44
C HIS A 13 2.58 7.41 -1.46
N LEU A 14 2.84 7.07 -0.20
CA LEU A 14 1.81 7.08 0.85
C LEU A 14 1.25 8.48 1.11
N ALA A 15 2.01 9.54 0.80
CA ALA A 15 1.57 10.92 0.96
C ALA A 15 0.80 11.48 -0.26
N ILE A 16 0.67 10.75 -1.38
CA ILE A 16 -0.12 11.18 -2.55
C ILE A 16 -1.55 11.66 -2.20
N PRO A 17 -2.34 10.91 -1.40
CA PRO A 17 -3.72 11.32 -1.06
C PRO A 17 -3.79 12.51 -0.11
N GLU A 18 -2.68 12.92 0.51
CA GLU A 18 -2.65 14.06 1.43
C GLU A 18 -2.83 15.40 0.71
N ASP A 19 -3.29 16.40 1.47
CA ASP A 19 -3.44 17.77 0.98
C ASP A 19 -2.13 18.29 0.36
N LYS A 20 -2.26 18.98 -0.79
CA LYS A 20 -1.10 19.45 -1.57
C LYS A 20 -0.17 20.35 -0.76
N SER A 21 -0.70 21.17 0.15
CA SER A 21 0.12 22.06 0.99
C SER A 21 0.90 21.32 2.07
N LYS A 22 0.46 20.11 2.45
CA LYS A 22 1.07 19.29 3.53
C LYS A 22 1.73 18.01 3.05
N ARG A 23 1.67 17.69 1.76
CA ARG A 23 2.20 16.45 1.19
C ARG A 23 3.67 16.19 1.53
N VAL A 24 4.52 17.21 1.41
CA VAL A 24 5.96 17.10 1.74
C VAL A 24 6.16 16.90 3.24
N TYR A 25 5.35 17.56 4.06
CA TYR A 25 5.36 17.38 5.51
C TYR A 25 5.06 15.92 5.89
N TRP A 26 4.01 15.33 5.32
CA TRP A 26 3.66 13.93 5.58
C TRP A 26 4.66 12.93 5.01
N ALA A 27 5.15 13.14 3.79
CA ALA A 27 6.19 12.29 3.21
C ALA A 27 7.44 12.23 4.09
N LYS A 28 7.88 13.37 4.64
CA LYS A 28 8.99 13.40 5.59
C LYS A 28 8.70 12.61 6.87
N ARG A 29 7.50 12.78 7.44
CA ARG A 29 7.08 12.06 8.66
C ARG A 29 7.04 10.55 8.43
N PHE A 30 6.54 10.09 7.30
CA PHE A 30 6.54 8.67 6.94
C PHE A 30 7.96 8.15 6.75
N TYR A 31 8.81 8.90 6.03
CA TYR A 31 10.21 8.54 5.84
C TYR A 31 10.96 8.39 7.18
N ASP A 32 10.79 9.33 8.11
CA ASP A 32 11.46 9.29 9.40
C ASP A 32 11.07 8.02 10.19
N VAL A 33 9.80 7.64 10.15
CA VAL A 33 9.30 6.43 10.83
C VAL A 33 9.84 5.15 10.18
N LEU A 34 9.81 5.08 8.84
CA LEU A 34 10.24 3.90 8.07
C LEU A 34 11.77 3.73 8.12
N SER A 35 12.53 4.80 7.90
CA SER A 35 14.00 4.77 7.88
C SER A 35 14.62 4.52 9.25
N SER A 36 13.94 4.93 10.33
CA SER A 36 14.33 4.60 11.71
C SER A 36 13.78 3.27 12.22
N LEU A 37 13.13 2.48 11.36
CA LEU A 37 12.57 1.16 11.65
C LEU A 37 11.58 1.15 12.83
N LYS A 38 10.94 2.30 13.12
CA LYS A 38 9.92 2.41 14.17
C LYS A 38 8.61 1.74 13.77
N ALA A 39 8.34 1.65 12.47
CA ALA A 39 7.25 0.87 11.91
C ALA A 39 7.68 0.30 10.56
N THR A 40 7.04 -0.80 10.16
CA THR A 40 7.17 -1.38 8.83
C THR A 40 5.82 -1.41 8.14
N MET A 41 5.82 -1.37 6.81
CA MET A 41 4.61 -1.57 6.02
C MET A 41 4.46 -3.03 5.64
N ALA A 42 3.25 -3.42 5.25
CA ALA A 42 3.00 -4.74 4.67
C ALA A 42 3.85 -4.95 3.41
N THR A 43 4.24 -6.21 3.16
CA THR A 43 5.05 -6.64 2.01
C THR A 43 4.59 -6.09 0.65
N PRO A 44 3.28 -6.11 0.28
CA PRO A 44 2.83 -5.51 -0.98
C PRO A 44 3.09 -4.01 -1.03
N THR A 45 2.89 -3.28 0.07
CA THR A 45 3.15 -1.84 0.12
C THR A 45 4.64 -1.55 -0.05
N MET A 46 5.52 -2.28 0.63
CA MET A 46 6.98 -2.14 0.51
C MET A 46 7.48 -2.42 -0.93
N SER A 47 6.87 -3.39 -1.59
CA SER A 47 7.29 -3.85 -2.93
C SER A 47 6.69 -3.04 -4.07
N ASN A 48 5.45 -2.53 -3.92
CA ASN A 48 4.65 -2.02 -5.03
C ASN A 48 4.38 -0.51 -5.01
N ALA A 49 4.55 0.19 -3.88
CA ALA A 49 4.27 1.63 -3.76
C ALA A 49 5.09 2.53 -4.72
N ARG A 50 6.06 2.00 -5.47
CA ARG A 50 6.86 2.79 -6.42
C ARG A 50 6.70 2.32 -7.87
N LYS A 51 5.78 1.39 -8.12
CA LYS A 51 5.53 0.80 -9.43
C LYS A 51 4.27 1.39 -10.06
N PRO A 52 4.16 1.43 -11.40
CA PRO A 52 2.88 1.64 -12.08
C PRO A 52 1.85 0.58 -11.65
N PHE A 53 0.57 0.94 -11.60
CA PHE A 53 -0.53 0.04 -11.20
C PHE A 53 -0.30 -0.63 -9.84
N TYR A 54 -0.05 0.21 -8.83
CA TYR A 54 0.34 -0.23 -7.49
C TYR A 54 -0.83 -0.85 -6.73
N GLN A 55 -0.70 -2.14 -6.42
CA GLN A 55 -1.59 -2.86 -5.51
C GLN A 55 -0.89 -2.96 -4.14
N LEU A 56 -1.49 -2.37 -3.11
CA LEU A 56 -0.87 -2.23 -1.78
C LEU A 56 -1.47 -3.16 -0.72
N SER A 57 -2.64 -3.76 -0.97
CA SER A 57 -3.39 -4.58 -0.02
C SER A 57 -3.04 -6.07 -0.15
N SER A 58 -2.74 -6.76 0.95
CA SER A 58 -2.51 -8.21 0.92
C SER A 58 -3.69 -9.03 1.44
N CYS A 59 -4.72 -8.40 1.97
CA CYS A 59 -5.84 -9.07 2.62
C CYS A 59 -7.15 -8.58 2.02
N PHE A 60 -7.98 -9.53 1.60
CA PHE A 60 -9.31 -9.30 1.06
C PHE A 60 -10.26 -10.25 1.76
N ILE A 61 -11.44 -9.75 2.12
CA ILE A 61 -12.51 -10.54 2.73
C ILE A 61 -13.70 -10.40 1.80
N ASP A 62 -14.20 -11.53 1.33
CA ASP A 62 -15.41 -11.60 0.51
C ASP A 62 -16.49 -12.38 1.25
N THR A 63 -17.75 -12.09 0.93
CA THR A 63 -18.93 -12.77 1.47
C THR A 63 -19.62 -13.52 0.34
N VAL A 64 -19.79 -14.83 0.50
CA VAL A 64 -20.38 -15.68 -0.53
C VAL A 64 -21.89 -15.80 -0.29
N GLU A 65 -22.68 -15.52 -1.32
CA GLU A 65 -24.13 -15.72 -1.30
C GLU A 65 -24.47 -17.22 -1.36
N ASP A 66 -25.59 -17.62 -0.73
CA ASP A 66 -26.06 -19.01 -0.74
C ASP A 66 -26.78 -19.36 -2.06
N SER A 67 -26.02 -19.31 -3.15
CA SER A 67 -26.45 -19.70 -4.49
C SER A 67 -25.26 -20.31 -5.25
N LEU A 68 -25.53 -21.18 -6.22
CA LEU A 68 -24.47 -21.74 -7.07
C LEU A 68 -23.70 -20.63 -7.81
N GLU A 69 -24.42 -19.62 -8.31
CA GLU A 69 -23.80 -18.46 -8.97
C GLU A 69 -22.90 -17.68 -8.00
N GLY A 70 -23.35 -17.45 -6.77
CA GLY A 70 -22.56 -16.80 -5.72
C GLY A 70 -21.27 -17.56 -5.39
N ILE A 71 -21.35 -18.90 -5.30
CA ILE A 71 -20.19 -19.77 -5.08
C ILE A 71 -19.21 -19.66 -6.26
N TYR A 72 -19.66 -19.81 -7.50
CA TYR A 72 -18.77 -19.72 -8.68
C TYR A 72 -18.16 -18.34 -8.83
N LYS A 73 -18.92 -17.27 -8.60
CA LYS A 73 -18.41 -15.89 -8.63
C LYS A 73 -17.31 -15.67 -7.58
N SER A 74 -17.46 -16.26 -6.40
CA SER A 74 -16.42 -16.17 -5.37
C SER A 74 -15.10 -16.82 -5.78
N LEU A 75 -15.14 -17.84 -6.65
CA LEU A 75 -13.94 -18.47 -7.19
C LEU A 75 -13.29 -17.62 -8.29
N ASP A 76 -14.08 -16.94 -9.11
CA ASP A 76 -13.59 -16.09 -10.21
C ASP A 76 -13.02 -14.74 -9.72
N ASN A 77 -13.43 -14.27 -8.54
CA ASN A 77 -13.01 -12.98 -7.98
C ASN A 77 -11.57 -12.98 -7.42
N PHE A 78 -10.92 -14.15 -7.29
CA PHE A 78 -9.55 -14.32 -6.78
C PHE A 78 -8.60 -14.87 -7.85
#